data_AF-A0AAW1G4K0-F1
#
_entry.id   AF-A0AAW1G4K0-F1
#
_cell.length_a   1.000
_cell.length_b   1.000
_cell.length_c   1.000
_cell.angle_alpha   90.00
_cell.angle_beta   90.00
_cell.angle_gamma   90.00
#
_symmetry.space_group_name_H-M   'P 1'
#
loop_
_entity.id
_entity.type
_entity.pdbx_description
1 polymer ?
#
loop_
_entity_poly.entity_id
_entity_poly.type
_entity_poly.pdbx_seq_one_letter_code
_entity_poly.pdbx_strand_id
1 'polypeptide(L)'
;MSEELSLNINIKEPRWDQGTFMGRAKHFFMVTDPRNVLLSSETLEEARGIMEDYKAGVAKPGLTEDALWRAKYIYDSAFHPDTGEKMVVVGRMSAQVPMNMSITGCMLTFYRTTPAVVFWQWVNQSFNAVVNYTNRSGDAPMTVNQLGVAYVSATTGAVVTALGLKSLATRLPPIASRFVPFAAVAAANCINIPFMRQRELKYGIPVMDENGNRLGESANAAKQAIVQVVVSRIGMAMPAMAIPPVIMNTLEKKAFMKRFPLLNAPVQVGLVGLCLVFATPLCCALFPQKSSMSVSGLEADLQERIRQTSPNTTTVYFNKGL
;
A
#
# COMPACT_ATOMS: atom_id res chain seq x y z
N MET A 1 -25.47 24.87 -24.99
CA MET A 1 -24.03 25.15 -25.05
C MET A 1 -23.38 24.31 -23.97
N SER A 2 -22.64 23.28 -24.35
CA SER A 2 -21.86 22.49 -23.40
C SER A 2 -20.76 23.39 -22.87
N GLU A 3 -20.72 23.67 -21.56
CA GLU A 3 -19.61 24.40 -20.95
C GLU A 3 -18.30 23.64 -21.25
N GLU A 4 -17.37 24.30 -21.94
CA GLU A 4 -16.05 23.73 -22.21
C GLU A 4 -15.31 23.60 -20.88
N LEU A 5 -14.76 22.41 -20.62
CA LEU A 5 -14.04 22.13 -19.39
C LEU A 5 -12.80 23.04 -19.29
N SER A 6 -12.70 23.83 -18.21
CA SER A 6 -11.51 24.66 -17.99
C SER A 6 -10.27 23.78 -17.81
N LEU A 7 -9.20 24.05 -18.56
CA LEU A 7 -7.90 23.35 -18.46
C LEU A 7 -7.11 23.67 -17.18
N ASN A 8 -7.73 24.35 -16.22
CA ASN A 8 -7.09 24.77 -14.96
C ASN A 8 -7.06 23.65 -13.89
N ILE A 9 -7.70 22.50 -14.14
CA ILE A 9 -7.73 21.40 -13.17
C ILE A 9 -6.34 20.76 -13.11
N ASN A 10 -5.72 20.82 -11.94
CA ASN A 10 -4.41 20.22 -11.69
C ASN A 10 -4.51 18.69 -11.52
N ILE A 11 -4.38 17.97 -12.62
CA ILE A 11 -4.36 16.50 -12.64
C ILE A 11 -3.05 15.89 -12.10
N LYS A 12 -2.06 16.68 -11.67
CA LYS A 12 -0.86 16.13 -11.02
C LYS A 12 -1.11 15.83 -9.54
N GLU A 13 -2.12 16.44 -8.95
CA GLU A 13 -2.48 16.27 -7.54
C GLU A 13 -3.75 15.41 -7.37
N PRO A 14 -3.95 14.82 -6.18
CA PRO A 14 -5.20 14.15 -5.84
C PRO A 14 -6.42 15.09 -5.93
N ARG A 15 -7.58 14.56 -6.35
CA ARG A 15 -8.85 15.31 -6.43
C ARG A 15 -9.25 15.99 -5.13
N TRP A 16 -9.04 15.31 -4.02
CA TRP A 16 -9.44 15.77 -2.70
C TRP A 16 -8.24 16.25 -1.91
N ASP A 17 -8.47 17.25 -1.06
CA ASP A 17 -7.45 17.81 -0.18
C ASP A 17 -6.77 16.72 0.68
N GLN A 18 -5.44 16.64 0.57
CA GLN A 18 -4.64 15.67 1.30
C GLN A 18 -4.28 16.15 2.73
N GLY A 19 -4.58 17.41 3.09
CA GLY A 19 -4.44 17.94 4.45
C GLY A 19 -5.46 17.32 5.42
N THR A 20 -6.69 17.09 4.97
CA THR A 20 -7.74 16.45 5.78
C THR A 20 -7.74 14.92 5.70
N PHE A 21 -8.08 14.26 6.82
CA PHE A 21 -8.25 12.80 6.84
C PHE A 21 -9.29 12.32 5.83
N MET A 22 -10.43 13.03 5.73
CA MET A 22 -11.52 12.64 4.83
C MET A 22 -11.11 12.73 3.36
N GLY A 23 -10.36 13.77 2.96
CA GLY A 23 -9.87 13.87 1.59
C GLY A 23 -8.85 12.78 1.24
N ARG A 24 -7.94 12.45 2.17
CA ARG A 24 -7.05 11.28 2.03
C ARG A 24 -7.81 9.97 1.92
N ALA A 25 -8.82 9.76 2.76
CA ALA A 25 -9.64 8.55 2.73
C ALA A 25 -10.35 8.40 1.38
N LYS A 26 -11.01 9.46 0.88
CA LYS A 26 -11.65 9.45 -0.46
C LYS A 26 -10.66 9.11 -1.57
N HIS A 27 -9.46 9.69 -1.53
CA HIS A 27 -8.40 9.38 -2.48
C HIS A 27 -8.03 7.89 -2.45
N PHE A 28 -7.75 7.33 -1.27
CA PHE A 28 -7.36 5.93 -1.16
C PHE A 28 -8.50 4.95 -1.47
N PHE A 29 -9.75 5.28 -1.15
CA PHE A 29 -10.89 4.46 -1.56
C PHE A 29 -11.00 4.33 -3.08
N MET A 30 -10.67 5.39 -3.82
CA MET A 30 -10.72 5.37 -5.27
C MET A 30 -9.51 4.63 -5.87
N VAL A 31 -8.31 4.84 -5.33
CA VAL A 31 -7.07 4.19 -5.82
C VAL A 31 -7.07 2.68 -5.53
N THR A 32 -7.62 2.26 -4.40
CA THR A 32 -7.64 0.85 -3.97
C THR A 32 -8.92 0.11 -4.34
N ASP A 33 -9.79 0.72 -5.17
CA ASP A 33 -11.06 0.12 -5.57
C ASP A 33 -10.82 -1.22 -6.32
N PRO A 34 -11.24 -2.37 -5.75
CA PRO A 34 -11.01 -3.67 -6.37
C PRO A 34 -11.77 -3.85 -7.69
N ARG A 35 -12.82 -3.05 -7.93
CA ARG A 35 -13.59 -3.10 -9.19
C ARG A 35 -12.74 -2.69 -10.39
N ASN A 36 -11.70 -1.87 -10.17
CA ASN A 36 -10.80 -1.45 -11.23
C ASN A 36 -9.98 -2.61 -11.82
N VAL A 37 -9.88 -3.74 -11.11
CA VAL A 37 -9.24 -4.97 -11.63
C VAL A 37 -10.06 -5.58 -12.78
N LEU A 38 -11.38 -5.37 -12.78
CA LEU A 38 -12.31 -5.96 -13.74
C LEU A 38 -12.52 -5.09 -14.99
N LEU A 39 -11.87 -3.93 -15.06
CA LEU A 39 -12.00 -3.03 -16.21
C LEU A 39 -11.36 -3.63 -17.46
N SER A 40 -12.08 -3.56 -18.58
CA SER A 40 -11.63 -4.00 -19.90
C SER A 40 -10.48 -3.14 -20.42
N SER A 41 -9.64 -3.73 -21.27
CA SER A 41 -8.56 -3.01 -21.94
C SER A 41 -9.06 -1.78 -22.70
N GLU A 42 -10.22 -1.86 -23.34
CA GLU A 42 -10.85 -0.73 -24.05
C GLU A 42 -11.09 0.47 -23.14
N THR A 43 -11.74 0.27 -21.99
CA THR A 43 -11.98 1.33 -20.99
C THR A 43 -10.69 1.93 -20.44
N LEU A 44 -9.63 1.13 -20.32
CA LEU A 44 -8.32 1.61 -19.89
C LEU A 44 -7.67 2.50 -20.96
N GLU A 45 -7.75 2.12 -22.24
CA GLU A 45 -7.22 2.94 -23.34
C GLU A 45 -8.06 4.21 -23.56
N GLU A 46 -9.39 4.16 -23.37
CA GLU A 46 -10.24 5.36 -23.39
C GLU A 46 -9.83 6.36 -22.30
N ALA A 47 -9.62 5.88 -21.07
CA ALA A 47 -9.15 6.69 -19.96
C ALA A 47 -7.77 7.28 -20.24
N ARG A 48 -6.86 6.49 -20.84
CA ARG A 48 -5.55 6.96 -21.29
C ARG A 48 -5.67 8.07 -22.33
N GLY A 49 -6.50 7.90 -23.35
CA GLY A 49 -6.72 8.92 -24.38
C GLY A 49 -7.23 10.23 -23.78
N ILE A 50 -8.21 10.18 -22.86
CA ILE A 50 -8.69 11.37 -22.15
C ILE A 50 -7.56 12.08 -21.38
N MET A 51 -6.69 11.30 -20.71
CA MET A 51 -5.57 11.86 -19.95
C MET A 51 -4.47 12.44 -20.83
N GLU A 52 -4.16 11.81 -21.97
CA GLU A 52 -3.19 12.30 -22.93
C GLU A 52 -3.68 13.58 -23.62
N ASP A 53 -4.93 13.60 -24.07
CA ASP A 53 -5.57 14.79 -24.66
C ASP A 53 -5.57 15.96 -23.67
N TYR A 54 -6.01 15.72 -22.42
CA TYR A 54 -6.03 16.78 -21.40
C TYR A 54 -4.63 17.29 -21.06
N LYS A 55 -3.62 16.41 -20.99
CA LYS A 55 -2.21 16.80 -20.80
C LYS A 55 -1.67 17.62 -21.97
N ALA A 56 -2.16 17.37 -23.19
CA ALA A 56 -1.83 18.14 -24.39
C ALA A 56 -2.61 19.46 -24.51
N GLY A 57 -3.47 19.78 -23.53
CA GLY A 57 -4.31 20.99 -23.55
C GLY A 57 -5.56 20.85 -24.43
N VAL A 58 -5.97 19.63 -24.75
CA VAL A 58 -7.16 19.34 -25.57
C VAL A 58 -8.26 18.77 -24.66
N ALA A 59 -9.33 19.53 -24.44
CA ALA A 59 -10.50 19.05 -23.73
C ALA A 59 -11.55 18.54 -24.74
N LYS A 60 -11.94 17.27 -24.64
CA LYS A 60 -13.00 16.71 -25.50
C LYS A 60 -14.33 17.47 -25.27
N PRO A 61 -15.08 17.81 -26.34
CA PRO A 61 -16.39 18.44 -26.20
C PRO A 61 -17.34 17.62 -25.31
N GLY A 62 -17.90 18.24 -24.27
CA GLY A 62 -18.81 17.57 -23.33
C GLY A 62 -18.13 16.75 -22.22
N LEU A 63 -16.80 16.77 -22.10
CA LEU A 63 -16.10 16.19 -20.97
C LEU A 63 -16.40 17.00 -19.70
N THR A 64 -16.98 16.36 -18.69
CA THR A 64 -17.21 16.97 -17.38
C THR A 64 -15.99 16.81 -16.47
N GLU A 65 -15.88 17.67 -15.44
CA GLU A 65 -14.82 17.53 -14.43
C GLU A 65 -14.86 16.15 -13.74
N ASP A 66 -16.05 15.65 -13.42
CA ASP A 66 -16.21 14.32 -12.83
C ASP A 66 -15.72 13.20 -13.75
N ALA A 67 -15.98 13.32 -15.05
CA ALA A 67 -15.50 12.37 -16.04
C ALA A 67 -13.98 12.43 -16.19
N LEU A 68 -13.38 13.62 -16.16
CA LEU A 68 -11.92 13.80 -16.17
C LEU A 68 -11.30 13.12 -14.95
N TRP A 69 -11.81 13.38 -13.74
CA TRP A 69 -11.30 12.75 -12.52
C TRP A 69 -11.49 11.23 -12.55
N ARG A 70 -12.62 10.73 -13.04
CA ARG A 70 -12.84 9.29 -13.19
C ARG A 70 -11.84 8.66 -14.16
N ALA A 71 -11.61 9.29 -15.32
CA ALA A 71 -10.61 8.84 -16.28
C ALA A 71 -9.21 8.84 -15.66
N LYS A 72 -8.85 9.88 -14.90
CA LYS A 72 -7.59 9.93 -14.15
C LYS A 72 -7.43 8.75 -13.19
N TYR A 73 -8.43 8.47 -12.36
CA TYR A 73 -8.33 7.36 -11.40
C TYR A 73 -8.29 5.99 -12.08
N ILE A 74 -9.00 5.82 -13.20
CA ILE A 74 -8.90 4.59 -14.01
C ILE A 74 -7.49 4.47 -14.59
N TYR A 75 -6.95 5.55 -15.15
CA TYR A 75 -5.60 5.60 -15.70
C TYR A 75 -4.55 5.27 -14.63
N ASP A 76 -4.56 5.99 -13.50
CA ASP A 76 -3.62 5.78 -12.39
C ASP A 76 -3.72 4.37 -11.79
N SER A 77 -4.87 3.70 -11.91
CA SER A 77 -5.04 2.32 -11.42
C SER A 77 -4.36 1.27 -12.29
N ALA A 78 -4.05 1.59 -13.56
CA ALA A 78 -3.62 0.61 -14.56
C ALA A 78 -2.31 0.97 -15.28
N PHE A 79 -1.89 2.23 -15.27
CA PHE A 79 -0.69 2.71 -15.95
C PHE A 79 0.33 3.23 -14.95
N HIS A 80 1.60 2.96 -15.22
CA HIS A 80 2.70 3.40 -14.37
C HIS A 80 2.83 4.93 -14.42
N PRO A 81 3.00 5.63 -13.27
CA PRO A 81 3.04 7.09 -13.23
C PRO A 81 4.20 7.67 -14.06
N ASP A 82 5.38 7.03 -14.00
CA ASP A 82 6.59 7.54 -14.67
C ASP A 82 6.72 7.11 -16.14
N THR A 83 6.48 5.83 -16.47
CA THR A 83 6.68 5.32 -17.84
C THR A 83 5.43 5.44 -18.70
N GLY A 84 4.24 5.59 -18.10
CA GLY A 84 2.96 5.53 -18.80
C GLY A 84 2.62 4.14 -19.34
N GLU A 85 3.40 3.10 -19.01
CA GLU A 85 3.16 1.74 -19.47
C GLU A 85 2.08 1.05 -18.66
N LYS A 86 1.33 0.16 -19.31
CA LYS A 86 0.27 -0.61 -18.66
C LYS A 86 0.88 -1.63 -17.68
N MET A 87 0.55 -1.48 -16.41
CA MET A 87 0.96 -2.37 -15.34
C MET A 87 0.30 -3.73 -15.45
N VAL A 88 1.07 -4.78 -15.11
CA VAL A 88 0.56 -6.15 -14.94
C VAL A 88 -0.58 -6.12 -13.93
N VAL A 89 -1.70 -6.76 -14.25
CA VAL A 89 -2.95 -6.69 -13.46
C VAL A 89 -2.70 -6.99 -11.97
N VAL A 90 -1.92 -8.02 -11.67
CA VAL A 90 -1.59 -8.43 -10.30
C VAL A 90 -0.73 -7.39 -9.56
N GLY A 91 0.06 -6.58 -10.27
CA GLY A 91 0.88 -5.53 -9.68
C GLY A 91 0.13 -4.21 -9.44
N ARG A 92 -1.11 -4.08 -9.89
CA ARG A 92 -1.92 -2.87 -9.71
C ARG A 92 -2.35 -2.71 -8.26
N MET A 93 -2.43 -1.47 -7.78
CA MET A 93 -2.94 -1.17 -6.43
C MET A 93 -4.37 -1.68 -6.22
N SER A 94 -5.20 -1.71 -7.27
CA SER A 94 -6.54 -2.28 -7.23
C SER A 94 -6.57 -3.80 -7.00
N ALA A 95 -5.51 -4.54 -7.39
CA ALA A 95 -5.37 -5.97 -7.15
C ALA A 95 -4.88 -6.28 -5.72
N GLN A 96 -4.41 -5.29 -4.98
CA GLN A 96 -3.86 -5.47 -3.63
C GLN A 96 -4.88 -6.07 -2.67
N VAL A 97 -6.12 -5.56 -2.66
CA VAL A 97 -7.17 -6.06 -1.76
C VAL A 97 -7.64 -7.47 -2.16
N PRO A 98 -7.98 -7.77 -3.44
CA PRO A 98 -8.34 -9.12 -3.91
C PRO A 98 -7.27 -10.18 -3.67
N MET A 99 -6.00 -9.85 -3.91
CA MET A 99 -4.90 -10.79 -3.71
C MET A 99 -4.62 -11.00 -2.23
N ASN A 100 -4.52 -9.92 -1.43
CA ASN A 100 -4.27 -10.05 0.00
C ASN A 100 -5.43 -10.74 0.73
N MET A 101 -6.69 -10.52 0.33
CA MET A 101 -7.81 -11.24 0.96
C MET A 101 -7.75 -12.74 0.67
N SER A 102 -7.36 -13.12 -0.55
CA SER A 102 -7.26 -14.52 -0.96
C SER A 102 -6.11 -15.21 -0.26
N ILE A 103 -4.92 -14.60 -0.29
CA ILE A 103 -3.70 -15.10 0.35
C ILE A 103 -3.92 -15.19 1.87
N THR A 104 -4.40 -14.12 2.51
CA THR A 104 -4.60 -14.09 3.96
C THR A 104 -5.71 -15.04 4.40
N GLY A 105 -6.84 -15.07 3.68
CA GLY A 105 -7.94 -15.97 3.99
C GLY A 105 -7.52 -17.43 3.88
N CYS A 106 -6.85 -17.81 2.78
CA CYS A 106 -6.33 -19.16 2.62
C CYS A 106 -5.22 -19.49 3.62
N MET A 107 -4.36 -18.50 3.94
CA MET A 107 -3.35 -18.64 4.99
C MET A 107 -4.05 -18.99 6.30
N LEU A 108 -5.06 -18.25 6.74
CA LEU A 108 -5.79 -18.53 7.98
C LEU A 108 -6.55 -19.88 7.97
N THR A 109 -7.10 -20.30 6.83
CA THR A 109 -7.83 -21.58 6.72
C THR A 109 -6.87 -22.78 6.71
N PHE A 110 -5.79 -22.71 5.94
CA PHE A 110 -4.93 -23.86 5.63
C PHE A 110 -3.60 -23.86 6.42
N TYR A 111 -3.35 -22.90 7.33
CA TYR A 111 -2.10 -22.76 8.10
C TYR A 111 -1.73 -23.93 9.05
N ARG A 112 -2.44 -25.05 9.00
CA ARG A 112 -2.31 -26.12 10.01
C ARG A 112 -0.99 -26.88 9.85
N THR A 113 -0.55 -27.15 8.63
CA THR A 113 0.66 -27.94 8.36
C THR A 113 1.86 -27.07 7.99
N THR A 114 3.06 -27.50 8.35
CA THR A 114 4.31 -26.77 8.01
C THR A 114 4.50 -26.56 6.51
N PRO A 115 4.25 -27.54 5.63
CA PRO A 115 4.31 -27.32 4.19
C PRO A 115 3.32 -26.25 3.69
N ALA A 116 2.10 -26.21 4.24
CA ALA A 116 1.12 -25.18 3.89
C ALA A 116 1.57 -23.79 4.34
N VAL A 117 2.18 -23.68 5.53
CA VAL A 117 2.79 -22.43 6.00
C VAL A 117 3.86 -21.94 5.03
N VAL A 118 4.79 -22.80 4.63
CA VAL A 118 5.86 -22.45 3.68
C VAL A 118 5.28 -22.02 2.34
N PHE A 119 4.32 -22.79 1.80
CA PHE A 119 3.68 -22.48 0.52
C PHE A 119 2.99 -21.12 0.53
N TRP A 120 2.15 -20.83 1.53
CA TRP A 120 1.41 -19.57 1.57
C TRP A 120 2.32 -18.37 1.85
N GLN A 121 3.41 -18.53 2.60
CA GLN A 121 4.41 -17.47 2.76
C GLN A 121 5.16 -17.20 1.45
N TRP A 122 5.50 -18.25 0.70
CA TRP A 122 6.11 -18.11 -0.62
C TRP A 122 5.16 -17.39 -1.61
N VAL A 123 3.88 -17.77 -1.66
CA VAL A 123 2.87 -17.07 -2.48
C VAL A 123 2.76 -15.60 -2.09
N ASN A 124 2.69 -15.30 -0.78
CA ASN A 124 2.61 -13.94 -0.26
C ASN A 124 3.82 -13.08 -0.67
N GLN A 125 5.04 -13.60 -0.52
CA GLN A 125 6.24 -12.86 -0.90
C GLN A 125 6.42 -12.74 -2.42
N SER A 126 5.96 -13.73 -3.19
CA SER A 126 5.92 -13.65 -4.65
C SER A 126 5.02 -12.52 -5.11
N PHE A 127 3.83 -12.41 -4.51
CA PHE A 127 2.90 -11.33 -4.77
C PHE A 127 3.50 -9.96 -4.41
N ASN A 128 4.08 -9.82 -3.22
CA ASN A 128 4.74 -8.57 -2.81
C ASN A 128 5.90 -8.19 -3.73
N ALA A 129 6.68 -9.16 -4.22
CA ALA A 129 7.77 -8.92 -5.17
C ALA A 129 7.25 -8.38 -6.51
N VAL A 130 6.14 -8.93 -7.03
CA VAL A 130 5.49 -8.44 -8.26
C VAL A 130 4.95 -7.02 -8.07
N VAL A 131 4.28 -6.75 -6.95
CA VAL A 131 3.78 -5.40 -6.63
C VAL A 131 4.93 -4.41 -6.54
N ASN A 132 6.02 -4.75 -5.84
CA ASN A 132 7.20 -3.90 -5.72
C ASN A 132 7.89 -3.66 -7.07
N TYR A 133 8.01 -4.68 -7.90
CA TYR A 133 8.58 -4.53 -9.25
C TYR A 133 7.72 -3.63 -10.13
N THR A 134 6.38 -3.76 -10.03
CA THR A 134 5.43 -3.02 -10.86
C THR A 134 5.27 -1.56 -10.43
N ASN A 135 5.46 -1.24 -9.14
CA ASN A 135 5.30 0.10 -8.58
C ASN A 135 6.64 0.80 -8.28
N ARG A 136 7.76 0.32 -8.85
CA ARG A 136 9.09 0.91 -8.62
C ARG A 136 9.18 2.29 -9.27
N SER A 137 9.75 3.26 -8.57
CA SER A 137 9.98 4.60 -9.15
C SER A 137 10.98 4.55 -10.30
N GLY A 138 10.70 5.28 -11.38
CA GLY A 138 11.54 5.39 -12.58
C GLY A 138 12.91 6.00 -12.29
N ASP A 139 12.98 6.92 -11.33
CA ASP A 139 14.22 7.64 -10.95
C ASP A 139 15.21 6.81 -10.12
N ALA A 140 14.79 5.63 -9.63
CA ALA A 140 15.63 4.75 -8.83
C ALA A 140 15.46 3.28 -9.26
N PRO A 141 15.92 2.90 -10.46
CA PRO A 141 15.76 1.55 -10.97
C PRO A 141 16.41 0.54 -10.01
N MET A 142 15.60 -0.30 -9.39
CA MET A 142 16.08 -1.48 -8.67
C MET A 142 16.67 -2.46 -9.68
N THR A 143 17.91 -2.90 -9.44
CA THR A 143 18.52 -3.92 -10.29
C THR A 143 17.84 -5.27 -10.07
N VAL A 144 17.83 -6.14 -11.09
CA VAL A 144 17.26 -7.48 -10.99
C VAL A 144 17.90 -8.26 -9.84
N ASN A 145 19.20 -8.07 -9.62
CA ASN A 145 19.93 -8.66 -8.49
C ASN A 145 19.41 -8.17 -7.14
N GLN A 146 19.14 -6.87 -6.99
CA GLN A 146 18.55 -6.33 -5.76
C GLN A 146 17.14 -6.86 -5.52
N LEU A 147 16.32 -6.99 -6.56
CA LEU A 147 14.99 -7.59 -6.45
C LEU A 147 15.08 -9.07 -6.03
N GLY A 148 16.00 -9.84 -6.64
CA GLY A 148 16.22 -11.24 -6.30
C GLY A 148 16.69 -11.43 -4.86
N VAL A 149 17.67 -10.64 -4.41
CA VAL A 149 18.12 -10.64 -3.00
C VAL A 149 16.98 -10.28 -2.06
N ALA A 150 16.26 -9.19 -2.34
CA ALA A 150 15.12 -8.77 -1.52
C ALA A 150 14.05 -9.87 -1.43
N TYR A 151 13.74 -10.53 -2.55
CA TYR A 151 12.76 -11.61 -2.60
C TYR A 151 13.18 -12.86 -1.81
N VAL A 152 14.43 -13.32 -1.97
CA VAL A 152 14.94 -14.48 -1.21
C VAL A 152 15.02 -14.17 0.28
N SER A 153 15.51 -12.99 0.64
CA SER A 153 15.58 -12.55 2.05
C SER A 153 14.19 -12.42 2.67
N ALA A 154 13.23 -11.82 1.97
CA ALA A 154 11.86 -11.66 2.46
C ALA A 154 11.15 -13.02 2.61
N THR A 155 11.32 -13.92 1.64
CA THR A 155 10.75 -15.28 1.68
C THR A 155 11.33 -16.09 2.83
N THR A 156 12.66 -16.09 2.97
CA THR A 156 13.34 -16.81 4.06
C THR A 156 12.93 -16.25 5.42
N GLY A 157 12.96 -14.92 5.59
CA GLY A 157 12.56 -14.25 6.82
C GLY A 157 11.10 -14.55 7.19
N ALA A 158 10.17 -14.46 6.24
CA ALA A 158 8.76 -14.73 6.47
C ALA A 158 8.51 -16.18 6.92
N VAL A 159 9.17 -17.16 6.28
CA VAL A 159 9.07 -18.57 6.67
C VAL A 159 9.66 -18.81 8.05
N VAL A 160 10.85 -18.28 8.35
CA VAL A 160 11.50 -18.42 9.66
C VAL A 160 10.62 -17.82 10.76
N THR A 161 10.12 -16.60 10.59
CA THR A 161 9.23 -15.95 11.55
C THR A 161 7.93 -16.73 11.74
N ALA A 162 7.31 -17.18 10.64
CA ALA A 162 6.09 -17.98 10.68
C ALA A 162 6.26 -19.28 11.48
N LEU A 163 7.33 -20.03 11.23
CA LEU A 163 7.61 -21.29 11.94
C LEU A 163 8.01 -21.05 13.39
N GLY A 164 8.80 -20.00 13.67
CA GLY A 164 9.17 -19.61 15.03
C GLY A 164 7.95 -19.25 15.88
N LEU A 165 7.03 -18.46 15.34
CA LEU A 165 5.80 -18.08 16.05
C LEU A 165 4.81 -19.23 16.18
N LYS A 166 4.73 -20.11 15.18
CA LYS A 166 3.95 -21.36 15.29
C LYS A 166 4.47 -22.23 16.44
N SER A 167 5.80 -22.36 16.58
CA SER A 167 6.42 -23.06 17.70
C SER A 167 6.09 -22.41 19.04
N LEU A 168 6.20 -21.08 19.13
CA LEU A 168 5.90 -20.33 20.35
C LEU A 168 4.42 -20.45 20.77
N ALA A 169 3.49 -20.45 19.81
CA ALA A 169 2.06 -20.54 20.05
C ALA A 169 1.63 -21.83 20.77
N THR A 170 2.37 -22.93 20.58
CA THR A 170 2.12 -24.20 21.29
C THR A 170 2.44 -24.15 22.78
N ARG A 171 3.22 -23.15 23.22
CA ARG A 171 3.65 -22.97 24.61
C ARG A 171 2.85 -21.89 25.36
N LEU A 172 1.93 -21.21 24.68
CA LEU A 172 1.14 -20.11 25.23
C LEU A 172 -0.25 -20.57 25.69
N PRO A 173 -0.86 -19.91 26.70
CA PRO A 173 -2.23 -20.19 27.10
C PRO A 173 -3.20 -19.88 25.95
N PRO A 174 -4.37 -20.56 25.85
CA PRO A 174 -5.28 -20.46 24.70
C PRO A 174 -5.74 -19.05 24.35
N ILE A 175 -5.81 -18.14 25.32
CA ILE A 175 -6.16 -16.73 25.11
C ILE A 175 -5.01 -15.99 24.42
N ALA A 176 -3.76 -16.21 24.84
CA ALA A 176 -2.59 -15.59 24.22
C ALA A 176 -2.34 -16.16 22.82
N SER A 177 -2.56 -17.47 22.61
CA SER A 177 -2.41 -18.12 21.30
C SER A 177 -3.34 -17.54 20.22
N ARG A 178 -4.48 -16.92 20.61
CA ARG A 178 -5.38 -16.22 19.67
C ARG A 178 -4.80 -14.92 19.12
N PHE A 179 -3.91 -14.26 19.84
CA PHE A 179 -3.26 -13.02 19.38
C PHE A 179 -1.94 -13.26 18.64
N VAL A 180 -1.42 -14.50 18.64
CA VAL A 180 -0.19 -14.86 17.93
C VAL A 180 -0.23 -14.49 16.45
N PRO A 181 -1.31 -14.74 15.67
CA PRO A 181 -1.36 -14.34 14.26
C PRO A 181 -1.21 -12.82 14.07
N PHE A 182 -1.84 -12.02 14.94
CA PHE A 182 -1.68 -10.56 14.89
C PHE A 182 -0.26 -10.14 15.26
N ALA A 183 0.30 -10.67 16.35
CA ALA A 183 1.68 -10.40 16.76
C ALA A 183 2.68 -10.80 15.66
N ALA A 184 2.42 -11.89 14.95
CA ALA A 184 3.22 -12.34 13.82
C ALA A 184 3.23 -11.34 12.68
N VAL A 185 2.06 -10.88 12.27
CA VAL A 185 1.93 -9.91 11.19
C VAL A 185 2.53 -8.57 11.61
N ALA A 186 2.35 -8.15 12.86
CA ALA A 186 2.97 -6.93 13.38
C ALA A 186 4.50 -7.01 13.35
N ALA A 187 5.07 -8.08 13.91
CA ALA A 187 6.53 -8.31 13.90
C ALA A 187 7.07 -8.39 12.47
N ALA A 188 6.38 -9.09 11.57
CA ALA A 188 6.76 -9.18 10.17
C ALA A 188 6.78 -7.81 9.48
N ASN A 189 5.79 -6.93 9.73
CA ASN A 189 5.79 -5.57 9.18
C ASN A 189 6.92 -4.71 9.76
N CYS A 190 7.24 -4.86 11.05
CA CYS A 190 8.36 -4.17 11.70
C CYS A 190 9.73 -4.57 11.12
N ILE A 191 9.85 -5.77 10.53
CA ILE A 191 11.11 -6.25 9.93
C ILE A 191 11.13 -5.98 8.42
N ASN A 192 10.06 -6.33 7.71
CA ASN A 192 10.00 -6.30 6.25
C ASN A 192 10.12 -4.88 5.70
N ILE A 193 9.37 -3.90 6.25
CA ILE A 193 9.33 -2.55 5.71
C ILE A 193 10.70 -1.85 5.82
N PRO A 194 11.39 -1.83 7.00
CA PRO A 194 12.74 -1.27 7.08
C PRO A 194 13.75 -1.98 6.18
N PHE A 195 13.64 -3.30 6.03
CA PHE A 195 14.56 -4.07 5.19
C PHE A 195 14.38 -3.75 3.69
N MET A 196 13.13 -3.67 3.21
CA MET A 196 12.83 -3.27 1.84
C MET A 196 13.26 -1.83 1.56
N ARG A 197 13.13 -0.94 2.55
CA ARG A 197 13.50 0.48 2.46
C ARG A 197 14.90 0.77 3.04
N GLN A 198 15.77 -0.24 3.13
CA GLN A 198 17.11 -0.09 3.71
C GLN A 198 17.97 0.93 2.97
N ARG A 199 17.74 1.11 1.66
CA ARG A 199 18.44 2.11 0.84
C ARG A 199 18.10 3.52 1.30
N GLU A 200 16.83 3.78 1.57
CA GLU A 200 16.34 5.06 2.09
C GLU A 200 16.88 5.34 3.49
N LEU A 201 17.01 4.31 4.34
CA LEU A 201 17.64 4.44 5.65
C LEU A 201 19.15 4.78 5.57
N LYS A 202 19.82 4.34 4.48
CA LYS A 202 21.26 4.55 4.28
C LYS A 202 21.58 5.86 3.57
N TYR A 203 20.81 6.21 2.54
CA TYR A 203 21.10 7.35 1.66
C TYR A 203 20.14 8.52 1.83
N GLY A 204 19.04 8.32 2.55
CA GLY A 204 17.99 9.32 2.76
C GLY A 204 16.88 9.27 1.71
N ILE A 205 15.87 10.10 1.96
CA ILE A 205 14.81 10.45 1.01
C ILE A 205 14.83 11.96 0.73
N PRO A 206 14.31 12.41 -0.42
CA PRO A 206 14.27 13.82 -0.76
C PRO A 206 13.42 14.62 0.23
N VAL A 207 14.01 15.69 0.76
CA VAL A 207 13.32 16.73 1.52
C VAL A 207 13.18 17.99 0.68
N MET A 208 12.03 18.62 0.75
CA MET A 208 11.63 19.78 -0.05
C MET A 208 11.17 20.93 0.85
N ASP A 209 11.26 22.15 0.34
CA ASP A 209 10.63 23.32 0.95
C ASP A 209 9.11 23.39 0.64
N GLU A 210 8.45 24.46 1.08
CA GLU A 210 7.03 24.72 0.80
C GLU A 210 6.74 24.89 -0.71
N ASN A 211 7.71 25.42 -1.45
CA ASN A 211 7.62 25.68 -2.88
C ASN A 211 7.92 24.44 -3.73
N GLY A 212 8.30 23.30 -3.11
CA GLY A 212 8.66 22.07 -3.80
C GLY A 212 10.12 22.01 -4.27
N ASN A 213 10.97 22.95 -3.87
CA ASN A 213 12.39 22.92 -4.17
C ASN A 213 13.08 21.87 -3.29
N ARG A 214 13.88 21.00 -3.91
CA ARG A 214 14.62 19.95 -3.21
C ARG A 214 15.79 20.56 -2.43
N LEU A 215 15.77 20.38 -1.11
CA LEU A 215 16.78 20.89 -0.17
C LEU A 215 17.91 19.89 0.08
N GLY A 216 17.65 18.59 -0.12
CA GLY A 216 18.64 17.53 0.05
C GLY A 216 18.00 16.18 0.32
N GLU A 217 18.81 15.24 0.83
CA GLU A 217 18.38 13.89 1.22
C GLU A 217 18.52 13.72 2.73
N SER A 218 17.50 13.15 3.39
CA SER A 218 17.51 12.91 4.84
C SER A 218 17.16 11.47 5.19
N ALA A 219 18.04 10.81 5.94
CA ALA A 219 17.81 9.50 6.52
C ALA A 219 16.88 9.58 7.75
N ASN A 220 16.90 10.69 8.50
CA ASN A 220 15.94 10.92 9.58
C ASN A 220 14.51 11.07 9.07
N ALA A 221 14.31 11.77 7.95
CA ALA A 221 13.01 11.80 7.26
C ALA A 221 12.58 10.38 6.84
N ALA A 222 13.51 9.58 6.29
CA ALA A 222 13.25 8.19 5.92
C ALA A 222 12.83 7.33 7.12
N LYS A 223 13.50 7.46 8.28
CA LYS A 223 13.12 6.75 9.52
C LYS A 223 11.69 7.09 9.94
N GLN A 224 11.34 8.38 9.97
CA GLN A 224 10.00 8.81 10.34
C GLN A 224 8.94 8.29 9.36
N ALA A 225 9.21 8.36 8.06
CA ALA A 225 8.34 7.82 7.02
C ALA A 225 8.11 6.31 7.21
N ILE A 226 9.18 5.55 7.43
CA ILE A 226 9.11 4.10 7.63
C ILE A 226 8.29 3.74 8.87
N VAL A 227 8.47 4.45 10.00
CA VAL A 227 7.67 4.24 11.22
C VAL A 227 6.19 4.48 10.95
N GLN A 228 5.83 5.58 10.27
CA GLN A 228 4.44 5.87 9.91
C GLN A 228 3.83 4.77 9.02
N VAL A 229 4.60 4.24 8.05
CA VAL A 229 4.15 3.13 7.19
C VAL A 229 3.98 1.85 7.98
N VAL A 230 4.92 1.51 8.89
CA VAL A 230 4.80 0.33 9.77
C VAL A 230 3.52 0.41 10.60
N VAL A 231 3.26 1.54 11.26
CA VAL A 231 2.04 1.76 12.05
C VAL A 231 0.79 1.60 11.19
N SER A 232 0.78 2.19 9.99
CA SER A 232 -0.34 2.08 9.06
C SER A 232 -0.62 0.63 8.66
N ARG A 233 0.43 -0.14 8.35
CA ARG A 233 0.33 -1.54 7.91
C ARG A 233 -0.14 -2.47 9.03
N ILE A 234 0.31 -2.24 10.27
CA ILE A 234 -0.19 -2.96 11.45
C ILE A 234 -1.68 -2.65 11.67
N GLY A 235 -2.06 -1.38 11.54
CA GLY A 235 -3.45 -0.94 11.61
C GLY A 235 -4.34 -1.60 10.56
N MET A 236 -3.87 -1.73 9.31
CA MET A 236 -4.60 -2.42 8.23
C MET A 236 -4.86 -3.90 8.54
N ALA A 237 -3.88 -4.58 9.13
CA ALA A 237 -3.98 -6.01 9.42
C ALA A 237 -4.90 -6.31 10.62
N MET A 238 -5.02 -5.39 11.57
CA MET A 238 -5.70 -5.63 12.85
C MET A 238 -7.16 -6.07 12.69
N PRO A 239 -8.04 -5.40 11.91
CA PRO A 239 -9.43 -5.82 11.74
C PRO A 239 -9.55 -7.17 11.05
N ALA A 240 -8.72 -7.41 10.02
CA ALA A 240 -8.71 -8.65 9.24
C ALA A 240 -8.23 -9.86 10.06
N MET A 241 -7.44 -9.66 11.10
CA MET A 241 -6.94 -10.73 11.97
C MET A 241 -7.83 -10.96 13.20
N ALA A 242 -8.54 -9.93 13.68
CA ALA A 242 -9.38 -10.02 14.88
C ALA A 242 -10.83 -10.43 14.58
N ILE A 243 -11.45 -9.83 13.55
CA ILE A 243 -12.90 -9.97 13.31
C ILE A 243 -13.26 -11.32 12.67
N PRO A 244 -12.61 -11.77 11.58
CA PRO A 244 -13.00 -13.01 10.90
C PRO A 244 -12.94 -14.26 11.80
N PRO A 245 -11.90 -14.49 12.63
CA PRO A 245 -11.87 -15.65 13.52
C PRO A 245 -13.01 -15.70 14.55
N VAL A 246 -13.41 -14.54 15.09
CA VAL A 246 -14.51 -14.45 16.07
C VAL A 246 -15.85 -14.80 15.41
N ILE A 247 -16.09 -14.27 14.20
CA ILE A 247 -17.29 -14.57 13.41
C ILE A 247 -17.29 -16.05 13.01
N MET A 248 -16.17 -16.56 12.48
CA MET A 248 -16.03 -17.95 12.04
C MET A 248 -16.27 -18.94 13.18
N ASN A 249 -15.71 -18.71 14.37
CA ASN A 249 -15.97 -19.55 15.55
C ASN A 249 -17.46 -19.61 15.94
N THR A 250 -18.22 -18.56 15.64
CA THR A 250 -19.67 -18.53 15.87
C THR A 250 -20.42 -19.24 14.73
N LEU A 251 -20.00 -19.04 13.48
CA LEU A 251 -20.63 -19.65 12.30
C LEU A 251 -20.39 -21.17 12.23
N GLU A 252 -19.20 -21.65 12.56
CA GLU A 252 -18.83 -23.08 12.58
C GLU A 252 -19.69 -23.90 13.56
N LYS A 253 -20.24 -23.26 14.59
CA LYS A 253 -21.16 -23.91 15.55
C LYS A 253 -22.57 -24.10 14.98
N LYS A 254 -22.95 -23.35 13.94
CA LYS A 254 -24.29 -23.40 13.33
C LYS A 254 -24.41 -24.57 12.33
N ALA A 255 -25.64 -25.05 12.16
CA ALA A 255 -25.94 -26.19 11.27
C ALA A 255 -25.52 -25.97 9.81
N PHE A 256 -25.56 -24.72 9.33
CA PHE A 256 -25.18 -24.37 7.96
C PHE A 256 -23.71 -24.68 7.65
N MET A 257 -22.77 -24.22 8.49
CA MET A 257 -21.33 -24.49 8.26
C MET A 257 -20.97 -25.95 8.55
N LYS A 258 -21.67 -26.62 9.48
CA LYS A 258 -21.51 -28.06 9.71
C LYS A 258 -21.94 -28.88 8.49
N ARG A 259 -22.94 -28.42 7.74
CA ARG A 259 -23.44 -29.08 6.52
C ARG A 259 -22.53 -28.84 5.32
N PHE A 260 -21.86 -27.68 5.24
CA PHE A 260 -20.99 -27.31 4.12
C PHE A 260 -19.61 -26.85 4.59
N PRO A 261 -18.75 -27.75 5.10
CA PRO A 261 -17.43 -27.40 5.64
C PRO A 261 -16.48 -26.79 4.58
N LEU A 262 -16.72 -27.07 3.29
CA LEU A 262 -15.98 -26.47 2.18
C LEU A 262 -16.21 -24.95 2.05
N LEU A 263 -17.31 -24.42 2.59
CA LEU A 263 -17.58 -22.98 2.59
C LEU A 263 -16.76 -22.20 3.63
N ASN A 264 -16.04 -22.88 4.52
CA ASN A 264 -15.22 -22.22 5.53
C ASN A 264 -14.17 -21.29 4.90
N ALA A 265 -13.46 -21.76 3.87
CA ALA A 265 -12.44 -20.96 3.17
C ALA A 265 -13.05 -19.75 2.42
N PRO A 266 -14.07 -19.91 1.55
CA PRO A 266 -14.71 -18.77 0.89
C PRO A 266 -15.29 -17.73 1.86
N VAL A 267 -15.96 -18.16 2.93
CA VAL A 267 -16.52 -17.24 3.93
C VAL A 267 -15.40 -16.49 4.66
N GLN A 268 -14.32 -17.18 5.03
CA GLN A 268 -13.17 -16.56 5.69
C GLN A 268 -12.46 -15.55 4.78
N VAL A 269 -12.23 -15.90 3.50
CA VAL A 269 -11.68 -14.98 2.48
C VAL A 269 -12.59 -13.77 2.31
N GLY A 270 -13.91 -13.96 2.23
CA GLY A 270 -14.88 -12.87 2.09
C GLY A 270 -14.89 -11.92 3.29
N LEU A 271 -14.83 -12.46 4.52
CA LEU A 271 -14.76 -11.66 5.75
C LEU A 271 -13.45 -10.86 5.84
N VAL A 272 -12.31 -11.48 5.50
CA VAL A 272 -11.02 -10.78 5.41
C VAL A 272 -11.09 -9.69 4.34
N GLY A 273 -11.66 -9.99 3.18
CA GLY A 273 -11.85 -9.03 2.09
C GLY A 273 -12.67 -7.82 2.51
N LEU A 274 -13.80 -8.04 3.19
CA LEU A 274 -14.62 -6.97 3.73
C LEU A 274 -13.83 -6.08 4.69
N CYS A 275 -13.06 -6.66 5.61
CA CYS A 275 -12.21 -5.89 6.51
C CYS A 275 -11.17 -5.07 5.74
N LEU A 276 -10.47 -5.66 4.77
CA LEU A 276 -9.40 -5.00 4.01
C LEU A 276 -9.91 -3.88 3.11
N VAL A 277 -11.09 -4.02 2.48
CA VAL A 277 -11.71 -2.98 1.64
C VAL A 277 -11.86 -1.66 2.38
N PHE A 278 -12.14 -1.69 3.70
CA PHE A 278 -12.24 -0.48 4.50
C PHE A 278 -10.94 -0.15 5.24
N ALA A 279 -10.27 -1.14 5.82
CA ALA A 279 -9.08 -0.92 6.64
C ALA A 279 -7.90 -0.39 5.83
N THR A 280 -7.69 -0.88 4.60
CA THR A 280 -6.60 -0.42 3.72
C THR A 280 -6.68 1.09 3.45
N PRO A 281 -7.77 1.63 2.87
CA PRO A 281 -7.83 3.06 2.56
C PRO A 281 -7.85 3.95 3.81
N LEU A 282 -8.53 3.53 4.89
CA LEU A 282 -8.60 4.30 6.14
C LEU A 282 -7.23 4.39 6.82
N CYS A 283 -6.48 3.28 6.86
CA CYS A 283 -5.15 3.27 7.47
C CYS A 283 -4.11 3.97 6.58
N CYS A 284 -4.21 3.90 5.25
CA CYS A 284 -3.40 4.72 4.34
C CYS A 284 -3.62 6.22 4.60
N ALA A 285 -4.85 6.61 4.93
CA ALA A 285 -5.24 7.99 5.23
C ALA A 285 -4.82 8.49 6.63
N LEU A 286 -4.32 7.62 7.53
CA LEU A 286 -3.91 8.03 8.88
C LEU A 286 -2.82 9.10 8.84
N PHE A 287 -1.81 8.90 7.99
CA PHE A 287 -0.70 9.84 7.83
C PHE A 287 -0.69 10.43 6.42
N PRO A 288 -0.41 11.74 6.27
CA PRO A 288 -0.35 12.38 4.97
C PRO A 288 0.74 11.77 4.08
N GLN A 289 0.49 11.76 2.77
CA GLN A 289 1.47 11.30 1.77
C GLN A 289 2.70 12.22 1.75
N LYS A 290 2.46 13.54 1.78
CA LYS A 290 3.48 14.58 2.00
C LYS A 290 3.51 14.90 3.49
N SER A 291 4.43 14.27 4.22
CA SER A 291 4.63 14.55 5.65
C SER A 291 5.61 15.71 5.82
N SER A 292 5.57 16.35 6.98
CA SER A 292 6.51 17.42 7.33
C SER A 292 7.32 17.06 8.57
N MET A 293 8.47 17.71 8.73
CA MET A 293 9.27 17.69 9.94
C MET A 293 10.03 19.00 10.13
N SER A 294 10.38 19.31 11.37
CA SER A 294 11.25 20.45 11.68
C SER A 294 12.64 20.25 11.11
N VAL A 295 13.27 21.33 10.63
CA VAL A 295 14.69 21.32 10.22
C VAL A 295 15.59 20.81 11.33
N SER A 296 15.27 21.08 12.61
CA SER A 296 16.04 20.58 13.75
C SER A 296 16.08 19.05 13.88
N GLY A 297 15.15 18.34 13.23
CA GLY A 297 15.12 16.88 13.19
C GLY A 297 15.99 16.26 12.08
N LEU A 298 16.55 17.07 11.19
CA LEU A 298 17.42 16.62 10.10
C LEU A 298 18.86 16.37 10.58
N GLU A 299 19.69 15.79 9.72
CA GLU A 299 21.12 15.63 9.93
C GLU A 299 21.81 17.00 10.05
N ALA A 300 22.82 17.12 10.93
CA ALA A 300 23.50 18.40 11.20
C ALA A 300 24.03 19.08 9.92
N ASP A 301 24.65 18.30 9.03
CA ASP A 301 25.19 18.79 7.76
C ASP A 301 24.09 19.37 6.84
N LEU A 302 22.90 18.76 6.87
CA LEU A 302 21.75 19.22 6.08
C LEU A 302 21.11 20.46 6.71
N GLN A 303 21.05 20.52 8.05
CA GLN A 303 20.62 21.71 8.77
C GLN A 303 21.48 22.93 8.42
N GLU A 304 22.81 22.75 8.39
CA GLU A 304 23.74 23.83 8.07
C GLU A 304 23.55 24.33 6.63
N ARG A 305 23.42 23.41 5.66
CA ARG A 305 23.15 23.76 4.26
C ARG A 305 21.84 24.52 4.08
N ILE A 306 20.77 24.09 4.76
CA ILE A 306 19.47 24.77 4.72
C ILE A 306 19.56 26.16 5.35
N ARG A 307 20.29 26.31 6.47
CA ARG A 307 20.50 27.62 7.09
C ARG A 307 21.26 28.60 6.18
N GLN A 308 22.21 28.10 5.39
CA GLN A 308 22.95 28.93 4.43
C GLN A 308 22.11 29.31 3.21
N THR A 309 21.31 28.38 2.69
CA THR A 309 20.59 28.55 1.42
C THR A 309 19.21 29.18 1.59
N SER A 310 18.55 28.90 2.72
CA SER A 310 17.17 29.31 3.00
C SER A 310 16.95 29.49 4.51
N PRO A 311 17.54 30.54 5.12
CA PRO A 311 17.61 30.72 6.57
C PRO A 311 16.26 30.81 7.28
N ASN A 312 15.19 31.18 6.56
CA ASN A 312 13.83 31.28 7.11
C ASN A 312 13.07 29.94 7.12
N THR A 313 13.64 28.88 6.54
CA THR A 313 12.97 27.56 6.47
C THR A 313 13.03 26.88 7.83
N THR A 314 11.87 26.70 8.45
CA THR A 314 11.74 26.00 9.74
C THR A 314 11.22 24.58 9.59
N THR A 315 10.46 24.33 8.52
CA THR A 315 9.78 23.05 8.25
C THR A 315 10.14 22.58 6.85
N VAL A 316 10.41 21.29 6.72
CA VAL A 316 10.63 20.61 5.43
C VAL A 316 9.57 19.55 5.20
N TYR A 317 9.35 19.20 3.94
CA TYR A 317 8.35 18.24 3.50
C TYR A 317 9.01 17.06 2.79
N PHE A 318 8.49 15.86 2.98
CA PHE A 318 8.99 14.64 2.35
C PHE A 318 7.85 13.70 2.01
N ASN A 319 8.07 12.84 1.02
CA ASN A 319 7.10 11.82 0.64
C ASN A 319 7.26 10.59 1.54
N LYS A 320 6.19 10.25 2.27
CA LYS A 320 6.14 9.07 3.15
C LYS A 320 6.27 7.77 2.36
N GLY A 321 5.75 7.72 1.14
CA GLY A 321 5.50 6.48 0.40
C GLY A 321 4.24 5.74 0.88
N LEU A 322 3.96 4.59 0.26
CA LEU A 322 2.81 3.71 0.52
C LEU A 322 3.23 2.37 1.14
#